data_AF-A0A7C6MS55-F1
#
_entry.id   AF-A0A7C6MS55-F1
#
_cell.length_a   1.000
_cell.length_b   1.000
_cell.length_c   1.000
_cell.angle_alpha   90.00
_cell.angle_beta   90.00
_cell.angle_gamma   90.00
#
_symmetry.space_group_name_H-M   'P 1'
#
loop_
_entity.id
_entity.type
_entity.pdbx_description
1 polymer ?
#
loop_
_entity_poly.entity_id
_entity_poly.type
_entity_poly.pdbx_seq_one_letter_code
_entity_poly.pdbx_strand_id
1 'polypeptide(L)'
;MSKKAKIHFLTAYVEYLLDQGIRSEEYYLGDASRFLRFLLANTTYEQIESYINNTNRSPSYRARLETSLRKFFVFAEEKLAIKNKSLQVIQKETRSAPGLQSNSGRGDTI
;
A
#
# COMPACT_ATOMS: atom_id res chain seq x y z
N MET A 1 18.64 -7.31 -22.76
CA MET A 1 17.21 -7.10 -22.47
C MET A 1 17.10 -6.17 -21.28
N SER A 2 16.68 -4.90 -21.48
CA SER A 2 16.50 -4.00 -20.34
C SER A 2 15.43 -4.59 -19.42
N LYS A 3 15.70 -4.61 -18.11
CA LYS A 3 14.69 -4.95 -17.10
C LYS A 3 13.53 -4.00 -17.37
N LYS A 4 12.39 -4.50 -17.86
CA LYS A 4 11.16 -3.71 -18.01
C LYS A 4 10.99 -2.92 -16.71
N ALA A 5 11.05 -1.59 -16.79
CA ALA A 5 10.71 -0.75 -15.66
C ALA A 5 9.37 -1.26 -15.13
N LYS A 6 9.24 -1.45 -13.82
CA LYS A 6 7.95 -1.87 -13.25
C LYS A 6 6.99 -0.71 -13.46
N ILE A 7 6.25 -0.74 -14.56
CA ILE A 7 5.18 0.23 -14.78
C ILE A 7 4.14 -0.06 -13.70
N HIS A 8 3.88 0.94 -12.86
CA HIS A 8 2.88 0.83 -11.82
C HIS A 8 1.50 0.71 -12.47
N PHE A 9 0.60 -0.06 -11.85
CA PHE A 9 -0.71 -0.40 -12.42
C PHE A 9 -1.48 0.84 -12.93
N LEU A 10 -1.55 1.91 -12.13
CA LEU A 10 -2.24 3.13 -12.52
C LEU A 10 -1.55 3.88 -13.66
N THR A 11 -0.22 3.88 -13.69
CA THR A 11 0.55 4.46 -14.80
C THR A 11 0.24 3.72 -16.11
N ALA A 12 0.23 2.39 -16.07
CA ALA A 12 -0.13 1.58 -17.25
C ALA A 12 -1.56 1.83 -17.72
N TYR A 13 -2.50 2.08 -16.79
CA TYR A 13 -3.87 2.40 -17.17
C TYR A 13 -3.98 3.78 -17.84
N VAL A 14 -3.28 4.79 -17.34
CA VAL A 14 -3.24 6.13 -17.98
C VAL A 14 -2.59 6.04 -19.36
N GLU A 15 -1.46 5.33 -19.49
CA GLU A 15 -0.82 5.07 -20.79
C GLU A 15 -1.78 4.37 -21.77
N TYR A 16 -2.52 3.37 -21.31
CA TYR A 16 -3.54 2.69 -22.12
C TYR A 16 -4.63 3.66 -22.61
N LEU A 17 -5.15 4.54 -21.75
CA LEU A 17 -6.17 5.52 -22.16
C LEU A 17 -5.62 6.47 -23.23
N LEU A 18 -4.38 6.92 -23.08
CA LEU A 18 -3.70 7.78 -24.06
C LEU A 18 -3.53 7.08 -25.41
N ASP A 19 -3.10 5.81 -25.40
CA ASP A 19 -2.94 5.00 -26.61
C ASP A 19 -4.26 4.76 -27.36
N GLN A 20 -5.39 4.73 -26.63
CA GLN A 20 -6.73 4.66 -27.23
C GLN A 20 -7.24 6.02 -27.75
N GLY A 21 -6.47 7.10 -27.62
CA GLY A 21 -6.89 8.45 -27.96
C GLY A 21 -7.95 9.03 -27.01
N ILE A 22 -8.15 8.41 -25.84
CA ILE A 22 -9.13 8.84 -24.84
C ILE A 22 -8.51 10.00 -24.05
N ARG A 23 -9.02 11.21 -24.27
CA ARG A 23 -8.55 12.44 -23.59
C ARG A 23 -9.34 12.78 -22.33
N SER A 24 -10.46 12.10 -22.10
CA SER A 24 -11.32 12.31 -20.93
C SER A 24 -10.81 11.50 -19.73
N GLU A 25 -9.59 11.79 -19.30
CA GLU A 25 -8.94 11.15 -18.15
C GLU A 25 -9.82 11.26 -16.90
N GLU A 26 -10.45 12.41 -16.67
CA GLU A 26 -11.33 12.63 -15.50
C GLU A 26 -12.49 11.63 -15.39
N TYR A 27 -13.06 11.17 -16.51
CA TYR A 27 -14.16 10.20 -16.48
C TYR A 27 -13.62 8.80 -16.20
N TYR A 28 -12.72 8.30 -17.04
CA TYR A 28 -12.25 6.91 -16.95
C TYR A 28 -11.34 6.67 -15.73
N LEU A 29 -10.36 7.56 -15.50
CA LEU A 29 -9.51 7.47 -14.31
C LEU A 29 -10.32 7.80 -13.06
N GLY A 30 -11.28 8.71 -13.14
CA GLY A 30 -12.20 9.01 -12.06
C GLY A 30 -12.99 7.78 -11.61
N ASP A 31 -13.60 7.06 -12.55
CA ASP A 31 -14.39 5.85 -12.24
C ASP A 31 -13.52 4.70 -11.72
N ALA A 32 -12.36 4.47 -12.33
CA ALA A 32 -11.39 3.51 -11.80
C ALA A 32 -10.96 3.88 -10.37
N SER A 33 -10.71 5.17 -10.10
CA SER A 33 -10.36 5.66 -8.77
C SER A 33 -11.49 5.47 -7.77
N ARG A 34 -12.74 5.73 -8.15
CA ARG A 34 -13.93 5.47 -7.30
C ARG A 34 -14.04 3.98 -6.97
N PHE A 35 -13.82 3.11 -7.94
CA PHE A 35 -13.83 1.67 -7.72
C PHE A 35 -12.71 1.23 -6.77
N LEU A 36 -11.48 1.73 -6.94
CA LEU A 36 -10.38 1.43 -6.01
C LEU A 36 -10.67 1.92 -4.58
N ARG A 37 -11.28 3.10 -4.43
CA ARG A 37 -11.74 3.60 -3.12
C ARG A 37 -12.79 2.68 -2.52
N PHE A 38 -13.75 2.22 -3.32
CA PHE A 38 -14.76 1.25 -2.89
C PHE A 38 -14.12 -0.06 -2.42
N LEU A 39 -13.20 -0.63 -3.20
CA LEU A 39 -12.48 -1.85 -2.80
C LEU A 39 -11.75 -1.66 -1.48
N LEU A 40 -11.01 -0.56 -1.34
CA LEU A 40 -10.25 -0.29 -0.11
C LEU A 40 -11.15 -0.07 1.12
N ALA A 41 -12.28 0.62 0.94
CA ALA A 41 -13.26 0.84 2.00
C ALA A 41 -13.94 -0.46 2.47
N ASN A 42 -14.03 -1.47 1.61
CA ASN A 42 -14.72 -2.74 1.89
C ASN A 42 -13.78 -3.94 2.06
N THR A 43 -12.47 -3.72 1.97
CA THR A 43 -11.48 -4.80 2.12
C THR A 43 -11.55 -5.38 3.54
N THR A 44 -11.64 -6.71 3.67
CA THR A 44 -11.68 -7.37 4.97
C THR A 44 -10.27 -7.70 5.50
N TYR A 45 -10.18 -8.03 6.78
CA TYR A 45 -8.91 -8.43 7.39
C TYR A 45 -8.36 -9.71 6.74
N GLU A 46 -9.23 -10.69 6.51
CA GLU A 46 -8.91 -11.98 5.89
C GLU A 46 -8.37 -11.81 4.48
N GLN A 47 -8.90 -10.86 3.71
CA GLN A 47 -8.41 -10.56 2.37
C GLN A 47 -6.99 -9.97 2.41
N ILE A 48 -6.68 -9.14 3.41
CA ILE A 48 -5.35 -8.54 3.54
C ILE A 48 -4.34 -9.58 4.02
N GLU A 49 -4.69 -10.37 5.02
CA GLU A 49 -3.88 -11.50 5.49
C GLU A 49 -3.61 -12.49 4.35
N SER A 50 -4.66 -12.85 3.61
CA SER A 50 -4.52 -13.71 2.43
C SER A 50 -3.56 -13.10 1.40
N TYR A 51 -3.65 -11.80 1.14
CA TYR A 51 -2.73 -11.12 0.22
C TYR A 51 -1.28 -11.15 0.71
N ILE A 52 -1.03 -10.88 1.99
CA ILE A 52 0.32 -10.91 2.57
C ILE A 52 0.88 -12.34 2.54
N ASN A 53 0.06 -13.33 2.92
CA ASN A 53 0.48 -14.70 3.12
C ASN A 53 0.57 -15.52 1.82
N ASN A 54 -0.24 -15.21 0.80
CA ASN A 54 -0.18 -15.87 -0.52
C ASN A 54 0.93 -15.34 -1.43
N THR A 55 1.67 -14.31 -1.01
CA THR A 55 2.91 -13.98 -1.71
C THR A 55 3.92 -15.11 -1.44
N ASN A 56 4.20 -15.96 -2.44
CA ASN A 56 5.26 -16.99 -2.45
C ASN A 56 6.67 -16.36 -2.32
N ARG A 57 6.90 -15.64 -1.24
CA ARG A 57 8.03 -14.74 -1.02
C ARG A 57 8.61 -15.01 0.36
N SER A 58 9.89 -14.68 0.51
CA SER A 58 10.60 -14.88 1.77
C SER A 58 9.90 -14.16 2.94
N PRO A 59 10.10 -14.62 4.18
CA PRO A 59 9.61 -13.92 5.38
C PRO A 59 10.02 -12.44 5.42
N SER A 60 11.24 -12.12 4.98
CA SER A 60 11.73 -10.74 4.88
C SER A 60 10.93 -9.87 3.90
N TYR A 61 10.46 -10.44 2.79
CA TYR A 61 9.61 -9.73 1.85
C TYR A 61 8.23 -9.47 2.43
N ARG A 62 7.65 -10.44 3.15
CA ARG A 62 6.36 -10.30 3.83
C ARG A 62 6.39 -9.17 4.86
N ALA A 63 7.40 -9.13 5.72
CA ALA A 63 7.60 -8.04 6.68
C ALA A 63 7.74 -6.66 6.00
N ARG A 64 8.47 -6.59 4.88
CA ARG A 64 8.58 -5.36 4.09
C ARG A 64 7.24 -4.97 3.45
N LEU A 65 6.48 -5.94 2.94
CA LEU A 65 5.16 -5.72 2.34
C LEU A 65 4.17 -5.17 3.38
N GLU A 66 4.10 -5.79 4.56
CA GLU A 66 3.31 -5.30 5.69
C GLU A 66 3.66 -3.86 6.04
N THR A 67 4.97 -3.55 6.15
CA THR A 67 5.43 -2.18 6.43
C THR A 67 4.97 -1.19 5.37
N SER A 68 5.02 -1.59 4.10
CA SER A 68 4.55 -0.77 2.98
C SER A 68 3.04 -0.57 3.01
N LEU A 69 2.26 -1.62 3.26
CA LEU A 69 0.80 -1.57 3.34
C LEU A 69 0.33 -0.70 4.51
N ARG A 70 1.02 -0.75 5.66
CA ARG A 70 0.73 0.13 6.80
C ARG A 70 0.79 1.60 6.40
N LYS A 71 1.87 2.02 5.74
CA LYS A 71 2.01 3.41 5.25
C LYS A 71 0.90 3.77 4.27
N PHE A 72 0.54 2.84 3.38
CA PHE A 72 -0.55 3.03 2.43
C PHE A 72 -1.91 3.19 3.12
N PHE A 73 -2.21 2.41 4.16
CA PHE A 73 -3.47 2.51 4.90
C PHE A 73 -3.55 3.80 5.72
N VAL A 74 -2.45 4.26 6.31
CA VAL A 74 -2.39 5.59 6.95
C VAL A 74 -2.69 6.68 5.93
N PHE A 75 -2.05 6.64 4.76
CA PHE A 75 -2.35 7.57 3.67
C PHE A 75 -3.84 7.53 3.26
N ALA A 76 -4.44 6.33 3.14
CA ALA A 76 -5.83 6.19 2.76
C ALA A 76 -6.79 6.81 3.79
N GLU A 77 -6.50 6.66 5.07
CA GLU A 77 -7.28 7.28 6.13
C GLU A 77 -7.13 8.81 6.13
N GLU A 78 -5.88 9.30 6.13
CA GLU A 78 -5.58 10.73 6.27
C GLU A 78 -5.92 11.56 5.03
N LYS A 79 -5.69 11.02 3.83
CA LYS A 79 -5.80 11.77 2.57
C LYS A 79 -7.05 11.43 1.77
N LEU A 80 -7.59 10.22 1.93
CA LEU A 80 -8.75 9.76 1.17
C LEU A 80 -10.02 9.66 2.04
N ALA A 81 -9.91 9.88 3.35
CA ALA A 81 -10.99 9.73 4.33
C ALA A 81 -11.63 8.33 4.33
N ILE A 82 -10.88 7.30 3.93
CA ILE A 82 -11.35 5.91 3.90
C ILE A 82 -11.14 5.30 5.28
N LYS A 83 -12.22 5.20 6.05
CA LYS A 83 -12.22 4.59 7.39
C LYS A 83 -12.72 3.16 7.30
N ASN A 84 -11.82 2.19 7.40
CA ASN A 84 -12.14 0.78 7.43
C ASN A 84 -11.51 0.14 8.67
N LYS A 85 -12.36 -0.50 9.51
CA LYS A 85 -11.95 -1.10 10.78
C LYS A 85 -10.91 -2.20 10.60
N SER A 86 -10.98 -2.97 9.51
CA SER A 86 -10.01 -4.01 9.18
C SER A 86 -8.62 -3.45 8.90
N LEU A 87 -8.53 -2.24 8.34
CA LEU A 87 -7.25 -1.54 8.12
C LEU A 87 -6.63 -1.09 9.45
N GLN A 88 -7.47 -0.73 10.43
CA GLN A 88 -7.01 -0.28 11.75
C GLN A 88 -6.46 -1.42 12.61
N VAL A 89 -6.91 -2.66 12.42
CA VAL A 89 -6.37 -3.84 13.14
C VAL A 89 -4.89 -4.02 12.79
N ILE A 90 -4.57 -4.00 11.50
CA ILE A 90 -3.19 -4.09 11.00
C ILE A 90 -2.36 -2.94 11.54
N GLN A 91 -2.90 -1.72 11.59
CA GLN A 91 -2.20 -0.56 12.18
C GLN A 91 -1.95 -0.71 13.70
N LYS A 92 -2.87 -1.36 14.45
CA LYS A 92 -2.85 -1.46 15.91
C LYS A 92 -2.02 -2.62 16.47
N GLU A 93 -2.00 -3.78 15.82
CA GLU A 93 -1.29 -4.99 16.31
C GLU A 93 0.20 -4.76 16.60
N THR A 94 0.79 -3.70 16.06
CA THR A 94 2.22 -3.38 16.26
C THR A 94 2.48 -2.26 17.26
N ARG A 95 1.45 -1.53 17.72
CA ARG A 95 1.62 -0.64 18.90
C ARG A 95 1.81 -1.45 20.18
N SER A 96 1.44 -2.73 20.18
CA SER A 96 1.60 -3.66 21.30
C SER A 96 2.84 -4.56 21.20
N ALA A 97 3.69 -4.40 20.19
CA ALA A 97 4.96 -5.13 20.10
C ALA A 97 6.08 -4.35 20.83
N PRO A 98 6.66 -4.87 21.92
CA PRO A 98 7.78 -4.23 22.60
C PRO A 98 9.08 -4.52 21.83
N GLY A 99 9.82 -3.48 21.43
CA GLY A 99 11.21 -3.67 21.00
C GLY A 99 11.66 -2.87 19.78
N LEU A 100 11.60 -1.54 19.85
CA LEU A 100 12.63 -0.70 19.23
C LEU A 100 13.21 0.17 20.36
N GLN A 101 14.18 -0.41 21.09
CA GLN A 101 15.04 0.40 21.94
C GLN A 101 15.86 1.32 21.03
N SER A 102 15.64 2.62 21.20
CA SER A 102 16.50 3.65 20.68
C SER A 102 17.86 3.56 21.36
N ASN A 103 18.85 2.93 20.72
CA ASN A 103 20.24 3.12 21.10
C ASN A 103 20.69 4.52 20.62
N SER A 104 20.37 5.53 21.44
CA SER A 104 21.09 6.79 21.46
C SER A 104 22.23 6.65 22.47
N GLY A 105 23.39 6.22 21.98
CA GLY A 105 24.62 6.08 22.77
C GLY A 105 25.74 6.81 22.06
N ARG A 106 25.95 8.07 22.46
CA ARG A 106 27.16 8.87 22.19
C ARG A 106 28.42 8.04 22.46
N GLY A 107 29.38 8.15 21.55
CA GLY A 107 30.74 7.67 21.72
C GLY A 107 31.69 8.51 20.87
N ASP A 108 31.85 9.78 21.24
CA ASP A 108 33.07 10.52 20.92
C ASP A 108 34.21 9.85 21.69
N THR A 109 35.25 9.42 21.00
CA THR A 109 36.58 9.32 21.61
C THR A 109 37.66 9.50 20.54
N ILE A 110 38.29 10.68 20.63
CA ILE A 110 39.71 11.06 20.43
C ILE A 110 40.55 10.21 19.47
#